data_AF-A0A6P5A1M1-F1
#
_entry.id   AF-A0A6P5A1M1-F1
#
_cell.length_a   1.000
_cell.length_b   1.000
_cell.length_c   1.000
_cell.angle_alpha   90.00
_cell.angle_beta   90.00
_cell.angle_gamma   90.00
#
_symmetry.space_group_name_H-M   'P 1'
#
loop_
_entity.id
_entity.type
_entity.pdbx_description
1 polymer ?
#
loop_
_entity_poly.entity_id
_entity_poly.type
_entity_poly.pdbx_seq_one_letter_code
_entity_poly.pdbx_strand_id
1 'polypeptide(L)'
;MGVTLAKPVAELPDDLGKIARKYRAYNFPFENLVLEGGGAKGFAYIGAMKVLEDAGIIKKIKRFAGCSAGAVTAGLMSLGMTSNEIVEEIRNVNMESTLKDSPWWSRGPLRYIFFGRQFLKDYGVYPGDRFLSWYGKVIHRHLQKHHGAKGLDENINLHQLRNIFGKELCTVTYNLTFGIDMYCHAKTTPFCTVRQAVRQSMSLPGKPS
;
A
#
# COMPACT_ATOMS: atom_id res chain seq x y z
N MET A 1 29.19 -1.37 26.80
CA MET A 1 28.62 -2.36 25.85
C MET A 1 27.14 -2.07 25.72
N GLY A 2 26.74 -1.33 24.69
CA GLY A 2 25.33 -1.02 24.45
C GLY A 2 24.66 -2.21 23.77
N VAL A 3 23.75 -2.88 24.47
CA VAL A 3 22.93 -3.94 23.89
C VAL A 3 21.99 -3.27 22.89
N THR A 4 22.30 -3.39 21.61
CA THR A 4 21.38 -3.03 20.53
C THR A 4 20.19 -4.00 20.62
N LEU A 5 19.12 -3.60 21.32
CA LEU A 5 17.86 -4.32 21.32
C LEU A 5 17.36 -4.32 19.88
N ALA A 6 17.55 -5.44 19.17
CA ALA A 6 16.94 -5.66 17.88
C ALA A 6 15.43 -5.42 18.03
N LYS A 7 14.86 -4.54 17.19
CA LYS A 7 13.41 -4.32 17.18
C LYS A 7 12.72 -5.69 17.06
N PRO A 8 11.69 -5.98 17.87
CA PRO A 8 11.00 -7.26 17.80
C PRO A 8 10.53 -7.48 16.36
N VAL A 9 10.85 -8.66 15.83
CA VAL A 9 10.41 -9.07 14.50
C VAL A 9 8.89 -9.13 14.53
N ALA A 10 8.22 -8.42 13.61
CA ALA A 10 6.77 -8.47 13.52
C ALA A 10 6.34 -9.89 13.12
N GLU A 11 5.84 -10.66 14.08
CA GLU A 11 5.35 -12.04 13.89
C GLU A 11 3.82 -12.06 13.94
N LEU A 12 3.22 -12.89 13.08
CA LEU A 12 1.78 -13.09 13.08
C LEU A 12 1.40 -13.99 14.27
N PRO A 13 0.35 -13.67 15.03
CA PRO A 13 -0.11 -14.50 16.14
C PRO A 13 -0.50 -15.93 15.73
N ASP A 14 -0.19 -16.93 16.56
CA ASP A 14 -0.50 -18.35 16.33
C ASP A 14 -2.01 -18.67 16.38
N ASP A 15 -2.80 -17.83 17.03
CA ASP A 15 -4.24 -18.00 17.22
C ASP A 15 -5.07 -17.69 15.95
N LEU A 16 -4.49 -16.98 14.98
CA LEU A 16 -5.13 -16.67 13.70
C LEU A 16 -5.59 -17.94 12.97
N GLY A 17 -4.86 -19.04 13.11
CA GLY A 17 -5.24 -20.34 12.53
C GLY A 17 -6.52 -20.93 13.13
N LYS A 18 -6.77 -20.72 14.43
CA LYS A 18 -8.02 -21.13 15.09
C LYS A 18 -9.19 -20.29 14.59
N ILE A 19 -8.98 -18.98 14.45
CA ILE A 19 -9.98 -18.05 13.91
C ILE A 19 -10.32 -18.44 12.47
N ALA A 20 -9.33 -18.71 11.63
CA ALA A 20 -9.55 -19.10 10.24
C ALA A 20 -10.35 -20.41 10.10
N ARG A 21 -10.06 -21.42 10.93
CA ARG A 21 -10.82 -22.69 10.94
C ARG A 21 -12.31 -22.48 11.21
N LYS A 22 -12.67 -21.56 12.11
CA LYS A 22 -14.07 -21.20 12.38
C LYS A 22 -14.78 -20.72 11.10
N TYR A 23 -14.09 -19.94 10.27
CA TYR A 23 -14.69 -19.32 9.08
C TYR A 23 -14.62 -20.17 7.80
N ARG A 24 -13.78 -21.21 7.75
CA ARG A 24 -13.72 -22.16 6.61
C ARG A 24 -15.03 -22.85 6.30
N ALA A 25 -15.85 -23.10 7.33
CA ALA A 25 -17.14 -23.78 7.17
C ALA A 25 -18.21 -22.92 6.47
N TYR A 26 -17.95 -21.62 6.29
CA TYR A 26 -18.92 -20.68 5.76
C TYR A 26 -18.60 -20.29 4.32
N ASN A 27 -19.61 -20.38 3.46
CA ASN A 27 -19.51 -19.96 2.08
C ASN A 27 -19.88 -18.47 1.94
N PHE A 28 -18.91 -17.59 2.10
CA PHE A 28 -19.18 -16.15 1.97
C PHE A 28 -19.29 -15.71 0.49
N PRO A 29 -20.24 -14.80 0.15
CA PRO A 29 -20.40 -14.25 -1.20
C PRO A 29 -19.60 -12.95 -1.40
N PHE A 30 -18.66 -12.62 -0.51
CA PHE A 30 -17.92 -11.36 -0.59
C PHE A 30 -16.99 -11.33 -1.80
N GLU A 31 -17.10 -10.27 -2.59
CA GLU A 31 -16.19 -9.99 -3.71
C GLU A 31 -15.34 -8.73 -3.49
N ASN A 32 -15.66 -7.93 -2.48
CA ASN A 32 -15.08 -6.61 -2.26
C ASN A 32 -14.41 -6.55 -0.89
N LEU A 33 -13.18 -6.05 -0.85
CA LEU A 33 -12.44 -5.80 0.38
C LEU A 33 -12.03 -4.33 0.44
N VAL A 34 -12.39 -3.64 1.52
CA VAL A 34 -12.10 -2.22 1.72
C VAL A 34 -11.20 -2.07 2.95
N LEU A 35 -10.06 -1.41 2.77
CA LEU A 35 -9.07 -1.15 3.83
C LEU A 35 -9.01 0.35 4.12
N GLU A 36 -9.51 0.73 5.29
CA GLU A 36 -9.53 2.13 5.73
C GLU A 36 -8.11 2.71 5.89
N GLY A 37 -8.01 4.04 5.89
CA GLY A 37 -6.80 4.73 6.30
C GLY A 37 -6.60 4.71 7.82
N GLY A 38 -5.34 4.80 8.25
CA GLY A 38 -4.96 4.89 9.67
C GLY A 38 -3.54 4.41 9.89
N GLY A 39 -2.58 5.34 9.96
CA GLY A 39 -1.14 5.10 9.74
C GLY A 39 -0.54 3.83 10.36
N ALA A 40 -0.79 3.54 11.64
CA ALA A 40 -0.20 2.38 12.33
C ALA A 40 -0.93 1.03 12.08
N LYS A 41 -2.08 1.03 11.39
CA LYS A 41 -2.91 -0.16 11.15
C LYS A 41 -2.40 -1.05 10.01
N GLY A 42 -1.32 -0.67 9.30
CA GLY A 42 -0.78 -1.44 8.18
C GLY A 42 -0.49 -2.90 8.51
N PHE A 43 0.09 -3.17 9.70
CA PHE A 43 0.34 -4.54 10.17
C PHE A 43 -0.95 -5.31 10.51
N ALA A 44 -1.98 -4.62 11.00
CA ALA A 44 -3.26 -5.25 11.31
C ALA A 44 -3.96 -5.76 10.05
N TYR A 45 -3.83 -5.05 8.92
CA TYR A 45 -4.40 -5.51 7.64
C TYR A 45 -3.73 -6.78 7.11
N ILE A 46 -2.43 -6.96 7.37
CA ILE A 46 -1.73 -8.20 7.03
C ILE A 46 -2.25 -9.37 7.87
N GLY A 47 -2.47 -9.17 9.17
CA GLY A 47 -3.08 -10.18 10.04
C GLY A 47 -4.49 -10.57 9.59
N ALA A 48 -5.32 -9.56 9.26
CA ALA A 48 -6.65 -9.80 8.69
C ALA A 48 -6.58 -10.56 7.35
N MET A 49 -5.64 -10.20 6.49
CA MET A 49 -5.39 -10.90 5.23
C MET A 49 -5.04 -12.37 5.47
N LYS A 50 -4.15 -12.68 6.42
CA LYS A 50 -3.78 -14.07 6.76
C LYS A 50 -5.00 -14.91 7.13
N VAL A 51 -5.90 -14.35 7.94
CA VAL A 51 -7.15 -15.04 8.33
C VAL A 51 -8.04 -15.26 7.11
N LEU A 52 -8.19 -14.26 6.23
CA LEU A 52 -8.98 -14.38 5.00
C LEU A 52 -8.39 -15.41 4.01
N GLU A 53 -7.06 -15.49 3.92
CA GLU A 53 -6.34 -16.50 3.14
C GLU A 53 -6.59 -17.90 3.68
N ASP A 54 -6.35 -18.09 4.98
CA ASP A 54 -6.49 -19.38 5.63
C ASP A 54 -7.94 -19.86 5.65
N ALA A 55 -8.91 -18.95 5.73
CA ALA A 55 -10.33 -19.24 5.60
C ALA A 55 -10.76 -19.53 4.15
N GLY A 56 -9.90 -19.31 3.16
CA GLY A 56 -10.20 -19.50 1.73
C GLY A 56 -11.06 -18.40 1.12
N ILE A 57 -11.33 -17.32 1.86
CA ILE A 57 -12.21 -16.21 1.45
C ILE A 57 -11.52 -15.33 0.40
N ILE A 58 -10.21 -15.14 0.52
CA ILE A 58 -9.43 -14.24 -0.36
C ILE A 58 -9.59 -14.57 -1.85
N LYS A 59 -9.82 -15.84 -2.19
CA LYS A 59 -9.94 -16.33 -3.58
C LYS A 59 -11.16 -15.78 -4.31
N LYS A 60 -12.17 -15.33 -3.56
CA LYS A 60 -13.40 -14.75 -4.09
C LYS A 60 -13.34 -13.24 -4.22
N ILE A 61 -12.40 -12.59 -3.53
CA ILE A 61 -12.25 -11.15 -3.56
C ILE A 61 -11.69 -10.73 -4.93
N LYS A 62 -12.49 -9.96 -5.65
CA LYS A 62 -12.17 -9.41 -6.97
C LYS A 62 -11.82 -7.93 -6.88
N ARG A 63 -12.39 -7.19 -5.93
CA ARG A 63 -12.22 -5.73 -5.84
C ARG A 63 -11.60 -5.35 -4.51
N PHE A 64 -10.52 -4.58 -4.59
CA PHE A 64 -9.78 -4.07 -3.46
C PHE A 64 -9.93 -2.55 -3.45
N ALA A 65 -10.25 -1.98 -2.30
CA ALA A 65 -10.28 -0.55 -2.12
C ALA A 65 -9.43 -0.16 -0.91
N GLY A 66 -8.75 0.98 -0.99
CA GLY A 66 -8.01 1.46 0.16
C GLY A 66 -7.70 2.95 0.13
N CYS A 67 -7.43 3.50 1.32
CA CYS A 67 -7.01 4.88 1.52
C CYS A 67 -5.72 4.94 2.35
N SER A 68 -4.75 5.77 1.94
CA SER A 68 -3.48 5.96 2.65
C SER A 68 -2.75 4.63 2.92
N ALA A 69 -2.45 4.27 4.17
CA ALA A 69 -1.85 2.99 4.53
C ALA A 69 -2.66 1.77 4.04
N GLY A 70 -3.99 1.86 4.01
CA GLY A 70 -4.86 0.82 3.46
C GLY A 70 -4.71 0.65 1.95
N ALA A 71 -4.41 1.74 1.21
CA ALA A 71 -4.16 1.68 -0.23
C ALA A 71 -2.89 0.88 -0.56
N VAL A 72 -1.86 0.96 0.28
CA VAL A 72 -0.62 0.16 0.14
C VAL A 72 -0.95 -1.33 0.19
N THR A 73 -1.60 -1.75 1.26
CA THR A 73 -1.95 -3.17 1.43
C THR A 73 -2.93 -3.62 0.35
N ALA A 74 -3.96 -2.83 0.05
CA ALA A 74 -4.93 -3.15 -1.00
C ALA A 74 -4.26 -3.32 -2.38
N GLY A 75 -3.29 -2.46 -2.70
CA GLY A 75 -2.54 -2.55 -3.95
C GLY A 75 -1.73 -3.84 -4.07
N LEU A 76 -0.97 -4.22 -3.04
CA LEU A 76 -0.21 -5.48 -3.02
C LEU A 76 -1.14 -6.71 -3.06
N MET A 77 -2.26 -6.68 -2.32
CA MET A 77 -3.28 -7.73 -2.35
C MET A 77 -3.93 -7.89 -3.73
N SER A 78 -4.20 -6.77 -4.42
CA SER A 78 -4.77 -6.78 -5.75
C SER A 78 -3.84 -7.43 -6.79
N LEU A 79 -2.51 -7.34 -6.58
CA LEU A 79 -1.50 -8.03 -7.39
C LEU A 79 -1.36 -9.52 -7.05
N GLY A 80 -2.11 -10.02 -6.06
CA GLY A 80 -2.08 -11.41 -5.63
C GLY A 80 -0.90 -11.78 -4.76
N MET A 81 -0.22 -10.81 -4.15
CA MET A 81 0.76 -11.10 -3.10
C MET A 81 0.08 -11.79 -1.93
N THR A 82 0.78 -12.72 -1.30
CA THR A 82 0.30 -13.38 -0.07
C THR A 82 0.63 -12.56 1.18
N SER A 83 -0.08 -12.80 2.28
CA SER A 83 0.20 -12.12 3.56
C SER A 83 1.66 -12.29 3.98
N ASN A 84 2.24 -13.48 3.82
CA ASN A 84 3.63 -13.77 4.13
C ASN A 84 4.61 -12.95 3.26
N GLU A 85 4.36 -12.84 1.96
CA GLU A 85 5.21 -12.03 1.06
C GLU A 85 5.16 -10.55 1.43
N ILE A 86 3.99 -10.04 1.79
CA ILE A 86 3.84 -8.66 2.25
C ILE A 86 4.60 -8.44 3.57
N VAL A 87 4.56 -9.40 4.50
CA VAL A 87 5.34 -9.35 5.75
C VAL A 87 6.84 -9.30 5.47
N GLU A 88 7.34 -10.16 4.59
CA GLU A 88 8.77 -10.20 4.23
C GLU A 88 9.24 -8.87 3.65
N GLU A 89 8.47 -8.28 2.74
CA GLU A 89 8.80 -7.02 2.10
C GLU A 89 8.79 -5.83 3.07
N ILE A 90 7.87 -5.84 4.05
CA ILE A 90 7.79 -4.80 5.08
C ILE A 90 8.89 -4.98 6.13
N ARG A 91 9.24 -6.21 6.51
CA ARG A 91 10.36 -6.49 7.43
C ARG A 91 11.68 -5.98 6.91
N ASN A 92 11.89 -6.09 5.60
CA ASN A 92 13.13 -5.69 4.93
C ASN A 92 13.24 -4.18 4.69
N VAL A 93 12.23 -3.38 5.06
CA VAL A 93 12.26 -1.93 4.85
C VAL A 93 12.12 -1.16 6.16
N ASN A 94 12.95 -0.13 6.31
CA ASN A 94 12.74 0.85 7.36
C ASN A 94 11.65 1.84 6.92
N MET A 95 10.39 1.48 7.18
CA MET A 95 9.19 2.26 6.82
C MET A 95 9.28 3.72 7.30
N GLU A 96 9.91 3.98 8.44
CA GLU A 96 10.09 5.34 8.94
C GLU A 96 10.94 6.19 7.98
N SER A 97 12.05 5.64 7.50
CA SER A 97 12.92 6.33 6.53
C SER A 97 12.35 6.39 5.10
N THR A 98 11.52 5.41 4.72
CA THR A 98 10.87 5.35 3.40
C THR A 98 9.67 6.28 3.31
N LEU A 99 8.95 6.48 4.42
CA LEU A 99 7.79 7.37 4.50
C LEU A 99 8.18 8.82 4.83
N LYS A 100 9.19 9.01 5.68
CA LYS A 100 9.72 10.34 6.04
C LYS A 100 10.93 10.63 5.16
N ASP A 101 10.68 10.94 3.89
CA ASP A 101 11.67 11.61 3.02
C ASP A 101 11.81 13.08 3.46
N SER A 102 12.30 13.27 4.67
CA SER A 102 12.59 14.56 5.27
C SER A 102 13.79 15.17 4.56
N PRO A 103 13.63 16.26 3.79
CA PRO A 103 14.75 16.90 3.13
C PRO A 103 15.74 17.46 4.16
N TRP A 104 17.02 17.67 3.79
CA TRP A 104 18.10 18.04 4.72
C TRP A 104 17.79 19.27 5.59
N TRP A 105 16.97 20.21 5.10
CA TRP A 105 16.55 21.43 5.80
C TRP A 105 15.47 21.22 6.88
N SER A 106 14.82 20.05 6.92
CA SER A 106 13.81 19.70 7.93
C SER A 106 14.41 19.26 9.28
N ARG A 107 15.75 19.22 9.37
CA ARG A 107 16.51 18.92 10.58
C ARG A 107 17.08 20.22 11.19
N GLY A 108 16.72 20.51 12.44
CA GLY A 108 17.21 21.68 13.19
C GLY A 108 16.24 22.88 13.21
N PRO A 109 16.65 24.01 13.80
CA PRO A 109 15.77 25.18 14.04
C PRO A 109 15.20 25.82 12.75
N LEU A 110 15.84 25.56 11.61
CA LEU A 110 15.39 25.94 10.26
C LEU A 110 14.05 25.29 9.86
N ARG A 111 13.65 24.19 10.52
CA ARG A 111 12.34 23.54 10.31
C ARG A 111 11.20 24.53 10.38
N TYR A 112 11.13 25.40 11.39
CA TYR A 112 9.98 26.30 11.60
C TYR A 112 9.87 27.40 10.54
N ILE A 113 11.01 27.88 10.04
CA ILE A 113 11.08 28.93 9.00
C ILE A 113 10.67 28.37 7.63
N PHE A 114 11.11 27.14 7.32
CA PHE A 114 10.78 26.50 6.05
C PHE A 114 9.44 25.75 6.06
N PHE A 115 8.93 25.30 7.21
CA PHE A 115 7.61 24.67 7.32
C PHE A 115 6.51 25.61 6.83
N GLY A 116 6.50 26.86 7.32
CA GLY A 116 5.49 27.85 6.94
C GLY A 116 5.59 28.21 5.46
N ARG A 117 6.80 28.41 4.93
CA ARG A 117 7.02 28.77 3.52
C ARG A 117 6.69 27.63 2.55
N GLN A 118 6.99 26.36 2.88
CA GLN A 118 6.70 25.21 2.00
C GLN A 118 5.21 24.84 2.00
N PHE A 119 4.53 24.93 3.15
CA PHE A 119 3.07 24.76 3.23
C PHE A 119 2.32 25.84 2.44
N LEU A 120 2.78 27.10 2.51
CA LEU A 120 2.15 28.23 1.82
C LEU A 120 2.49 28.32 0.32
N LYS A 121 3.67 27.84 -0.11
CA LYS A 121 4.10 27.93 -1.52
C LYS A 121 3.87 26.65 -2.33
N ASP A 122 4.06 25.47 -1.75
CA ASP A 122 4.16 24.22 -2.53
C ASP A 122 3.17 23.12 -2.15
N TYR A 123 2.30 23.31 -1.15
CA TYR A 123 1.30 22.32 -0.69
C TYR A 123 1.83 20.87 -0.79
N GLY A 124 3.03 20.61 -0.24
CA GLY A 124 3.84 19.41 -0.51
C GLY A 124 5.00 19.27 0.47
N VAL A 125 4.94 18.31 1.39
CA VAL A 125 5.97 18.14 2.46
C VAL A 125 6.94 16.99 2.18
N TYR A 126 6.59 16.04 1.30
CA TYR A 126 7.42 14.86 1.04
C TYR A 126 7.37 14.47 -0.45
N PRO A 127 8.53 14.38 -1.15
CA PRO A 127 8.56 14.04 -2.58
C PRO A 127 8.03 12.61 -2.88
N GLY A 128 8.03 11.70 -1.89
CA GLY A 128 7.44 10.37 -2.03
C GLY A 128 8.15 9.47 -3.04
N ASP A 129 9.32 9.88 -3.53
CA ASP A 129 10.08 9.17 -4.56
C ASP A 129 10.73 7.90 -4.01
N ARG A 130 11.18 7.90 -2.74
CA ARG A 130 11.69 6.66 -2.13
C ARG A 130 10.58 5.65 -1.92
N PHE A 131 9.39 6.09 -1.49
CA PHE A 131 8.23 5.21 -1.40
C PHE A 131 7.86 4.65 -2.78
N LEU A 132 7.76 5.50 -3.82
CA LEU A 132 7.43 5.08 -5.17
C LEU A 132 8.44 4.06 -5.73
N SER A 133 9.73 4.31 -5.50
CA SER A 133 10.81 3.41 -5.89
C SER A 133 10.76 2.09 -5.13
N TRP A 134 10.61 2.13 -3.80
CA TRP A 134 10.48 0.93 -2.97
C TRP A 134 9.26 0.09 -3.40
N TYR A 135 8.10 0.72 -3.49
CA TYR A 135 6.86 0.06 -3.85
C TYR A 135 6.94 -0.53 -5.26
N GLY A 136 7.54 0.20 -6.21
CA GLY A 136 7.85 -0.33 -7.54
C GLY A 136 8.75 -1.57 -7.50
N LYS A 137 9.82 -1.56 -6.69
CA LYS A 137 10.71 -2.72 -6.52
C LYS A 137 10.00 -3.93 -5.91
N VAL A 138 9.10 -3.72 -4.96
CA VAL A 138 8.25 -4.79 -4.37
C VAL A 138 7.38 -5.42 -5.46
N ILE A 139 6.68 -4.58 -6.24
CA ILE A 139 5.85 -5.04 -7.36
C ILE A 139 6.70 -5.82 -8.38
N HIS A 140 7.84 -5.25 -8.78
CA HIS A 140 8.75 -5.88 -9.74
C HIS A 140 9.19 -7.28 -9.27
N ARG A 141 9.65 -7.42 -8.02
CA ARG A 141 10.07 -8.71 -7.45
C ARG A 141 8.93 -9.74 -7.46
N HIS A 142 7.73 -9.34 -7.05
CA HIS A 142 6.56 -10.21 -7.06
C HIS A 142 6.19 -10.66 -8.47
N LEU A 143 6.14 -9.72 -9.42
CA LEU A 143 5.80 -10.00 -10.80
C LEU A 143 6.84 -10.89 -11.48
N GLN A 144 8.13 -10.67 -11.25
CA GLN A 144 9.18 -11.55 -11.80
C GLN A 144 9.08 -12.96 -11.23
N LYS A 145 8.80 -13.10 -9.92
CA LYS A 145 8.69 -14.39 -9.23
C LYS A 145 7.50 -15.23 -9.72
N HIS A 146 6.33 -14.62 -9.93
CA HIS A 146 5.08 -15.36 -10.20
C HIS A 146 4.51 -15.17 -11.60
N HIS A 147 4.94 -14.13 -12.32
CA HIS A 147 4.33 -13.67 -13.57
C HIS A 147 5.35 -13.22 -14.62
N GLY A 148 6.63 -13.63 -14.52
CA GLY A 148 7.70 -13.18 -15.43
C GLY A 148 7.41 -13.41 -16.92
N ALA A 149 6.65 -14.45 -17.26
CA ALA A 149 6.23 -14.75 -18.64
C ALA A 149 5.19 -13.76 -19.22
N LYS A 150 4.56 -12.92 -18.40
CA LYS A 150 3.50 -11.99 -18.82
C LYS A 150 4.01 -10.62 -19.30
N GLY A 151 5.34 -10.40 -19.28
CA GLY A 151 5.95 -9.14 -19.71
C GLY A 151 5.53 -7.92 -18.88
N LEU A 152 5.17 -8.14 -17.61
CA LEU A 152 4.76 -7.09 -16.68
C LEU A 152 5.94 -6.57 -15.87
N ASP A 153 5.92 -5.28 -15.55
CA ASP A 153 6.94 -4.58 -14.77
C ASP A 153 6.32 -3.82 -13.58
N GLU A 154 7.13 -3.05 -12.86
CA GLU A 154 6.69 -2.19 -11.77
C GLU A 154 5.66 -1.12 -12.16
N ASN A 155 5.44 -0.88 -13.46
CA ASN A 155 4.51 0.09 -14.01
C ASN A 155 3.17 -0.52 -14.43
N ILE A 156 2.85 -1.72 -13.93
CA ILE A 156 1.53 -2.31 -14.16
C ILE A 156 0.40 -1.29 -13.89
N ASN A 157 -0.45 -1.09 -14.89
CA ASN A 157 -1.57 -0.16 -14.82
C ASN A 157 -2.88 -0.81 -14.37
N LEU A 158 -3.84 0.01 -13.95
CA LEU A 158 -5.12 -0.48 -13.42
C LEU A 158 -5.92 -1.28 -14.45
N HIS A 159 -5.76 -0.98 -15.75
CA HIS A 159 -6.36 -1.76 -16.83
C HIS A 159 -5.75 -3.17 -16.96
N GLN A 160 -4.42 -3.27 -16.93
CA GLN A 160 -3.68 -4.54 -16.94
C GLN A 160 -3.99 -5.37 -15.70
N LEU A 161 -4.06 -4.75 -14.52
CA LEU A 161 -4.46 -5.41 -13.28
C LEU A 161 -5.83 -6.11 -13.45
N ARG A 162 -6.81 -5.40 -14.01
CA ARG A 162 -8.15 -5.95 -14.27
C ARG A 162 -8.14 -7.09 -15.27
N ASN A 163 -7.48 -6.91 -16.41
CA ASN A 163 -7.55 -7.87 -17.51
C ASN A 163 -6.69 -9.12 -17.26
N ILE A 164 -5.56 -8.98 -16.58
CA ILE A 164 -4.58 -10.08 -16.41
C ILE A 164 -4.80 -10.84 -15.11
N PHE A 165 -5.16 -10.14 -14.03
CA PHE A 165 -5.37 -10.75 -12.71
C PHE A 165 -6.85 -10.98 -12.40
N GLY A 166 -7.76 -10.42 -13.18
CA GLY A 166 -9.20 -10.46 -12.88
C GLY A 166 -9.56 -9.67 -11.61
N LYS A 167 -8.68 -8.76 -11.18
CA LYS A 167 -8.80 -8.00 -9.93
C LYS A 167 -8.84 -6.51 -10.20
N GLU A 168 -9.58 -5.77 -9.39
CA GLU A 168 -9.74 -4.33 -9.50
C GLU A 168 -9.19 -3.66 -8.24
N LEU A 169 -8.51 -2.52 -8.41
CA LEU A 169 -8.04 -1.67 -7.32
C LEU A 169 -8.71 -0.29 -7.43
N CYS A 170 -9.29 0.16 -6.33
CA CYS A 170 -9.80 1.52 -6.15
C CYS A 170 -9.00 2.20 -5.03
N THR A 171 -8.36 3.33 -5.32
CA THR A 171 -7.71 4.14 -4.28
C THR A 171 -8.36 5.50 -4.22
N VAL A 172 -8.47 6.02 -3.00
CA VAL A 172 -9.03 7.35 -2.74
C VAL A 172 -7.87 8.33 -2.56
N THR A 173 -7.90 9.45 -3.27
CA THR A 173 -6.97 10.56 -3.11
C THR A 173 -7.74 11.86 -2.98
N TYR A 174 -7.14 12.87 -2.37
CA TYR A 174 -7.77 14.16 -2.15
C TYR A 174 -7.12 15.23 -3.03
N ASN A 175 -7.93 15.90 -3.85
CA ASN A 175 -7.47 16.99 -4.69
C ASN A 175 -7.64 18.33 -3.95
N LEU A 176 -6.55 18.86 -3.40
CA LEU A 176 -6.57 20.16 -2.71
C LEU A 176 -7.00 21.33 -3.58
N THR A 177 -6.67 21.31 -4.88
CA THR A 177 -6.94 22.44 -5.79
C THR A 177 -8.44 22.69 -5.91
N PHE A 178 -9.22 21.60 -5.94
CA PHE A 178 -10.68 21.66 -6.11
C PHE A 178 -11.45 21.30 -4.85
N GLY A 179 -10.77 20.84 -3.79
CA GLY A 179 -11.40 20.42 -2.55
C GLY A 179 -12.28 19.17 -2.68
N ILE A 180 -11.95 18.27 -3.62
CA ILE A 180 -12.76 17.07 -3.93
C ILE A 180 -11.97 15.78 -3.75
N ASP A 181 -12.69 14.72 -3.39
CA ASP A 181 -12.17 13.35 -3.45
C ASP A 181 -12.07 12.89 -4.91
N MET A 182 -10.98 12.22 -5.23
CA MET A 182 -10.74 11.57 -6.50
C MET A 182 -10.54 10.07 -6.29
N TYR A 183 -11.06 9.29 -7.24
CA TYR A 183 -10.97 7.84 -7.21
C TYR A 183 -10.13 7.35 -8.38
N CYS A 184 -8.99 6.72 -8.07
CA CYS A 184 -8.17 6.05 -9.07
C CYS A 184 -8.65 4.59 -9.20
N HIS A 185 -9.23 4.26 -10.35
CA HIS A 185 -9.81 2.96 -10.65
C HIS A 185 -9.65 2.61 -12.13
N ALA A 186 -9.70 1.34 -12.50
CA ALA A 186 -9.58 0.89 -13.90
C ALA A 186 -10.62 1.48 -14.87
N LYS A 187 -11.75 1.99 -14.34
CA LYS A 187 -12.83 2.63 -15.11
C LYS A 187 -12.65 4.13 -15.28
N THR A 188 -11.98 4.79 -14.34
CA THR A 188 -11.80 6.25 -14.32
C THR A 188 -10.41 6.65 -14.81
N THR A 189 -9.39 5.91 -14.39
CA THR A 189 -7.97 6.18 -14.64
C THR A 189 -7.23 4.90 -15.09
N PRO A 190 -7.61 4.27 -16.21
CA PRO A 190 -7.10 2.95 -16.63
C PRO A 190 -5.57 2.89 -16.80
N PHE A 191 -4.97 3.99 -17.27
CA PHE A 191 -3.53 4.09 -17.53
C PHE A 191 -2.71 4.49 -16.31
N CYS A 192 -3.35 4.82 -15.18
CA CYS A 192 -2.65 5.08 -13.94
C CYS A 192 -1.98 3.78 -13.47
N THR A 193 -0.68 3.85 -13.12
CA THR A 193 0.02 2.68 -12.56
C THR A 193 -0.46 2.41 -11.14
N VAL A 194 -0.44 1.14 -10.73
CA VAL A 194 -0.79 0.75 -9.35
C VAL A 194 0.07 1.53 -8.34
N ARG A 195 1.37 1.69 -8.62
CA ARG A 195 2.28 2.44 -7.74
C ARG A 195 1.95 3.95 -7.66
N GLN A 196 1.50 4.56 -8.76
CA GLN A 196 1.08 5.96 -8.76
C GLN A 196 -0.23 6.16 -8.00
N ALA A 197 -1.22 5.29 -8.22
CA ALA A 197 -2.50 5.34 -7.53
C ALA A 197 -2.32 5.24 -6.00
N VAL A 198 -1.49 4.29 -5.55
CA VAL A 198 -1.15 4.13 -4.12
C VAL A 198 -0.39 5.34 -3.58
N ARG A 199 0.62 5.85 -4.31
CA ARG A 199 1.35 7.06 -3.90
C ARG A 199 0.40 8.26 -3.73
N GLN A 200 -0.48 8.50 -4.69
CA GLN A 200 -1.46 9.59 -4.65
C GLN A 200 -2.40 9.48 -3.44
N SER A 201 -2.73 8.27 -3.01
CA SER A 201 -3.54 8.03 -1.81
C SER A 201 -2.77 8.22 -0.50
N MET A 202 -1.45 8.04 -0.52
CA MET A 202 -0.58 8.17 0.66
C MET A 202 -0.04 9.56 0.90
N SER A 203 0.16 10.33 -0.16
CA SER A 203 0.66 11.69 -0.07
C SER A 203 -0.36 12.56 0.66
N LEU A 204 0.00 13.04 1.85
CA LEU A 204 -0.40 14.40 2.20
C LEU A 204 0.03 15.27 1.00
N PRO A 205 -0.88 16.08 0.47
CA PRO A 205 -0.85 16.61 -0.89
C PRO A 205 0.53 17.20 -1.22
N GLY A 206 0.91 17.04 -2.48
CA GLY A 206 2.13 17.52 -3.13
C GLY A 206 1.93 17.33 -4.63
N LYS A 207 1.95 18.44 -5.39
CA LYS A 207 1.66 18.45 -6.83
C LYS A 207 2.54 17.42 -7.57
N PRO A 208 2.03 16.62 -8.53
CA PRO A 208 2.90 15.98 -9.50
C PRO A 208 3.54 17.09 -10.33
N SER A 209 4.87 17.19 -10.27
CA SER A 209 5.70 17.99 -11.17
C SER A 209 5.55 17.51 -12.61
#